data_AF-A0A7W1SVK6-F1
#
_entry.id   AF-A0A7W1SVK6-F1
#
_cell.length_a   1.000
_cell.length_b   1.000
_cell.length_c   1.000
_cell.angle_alpha   90.00
_cell.angle_beta   90.00
_cell.angle_gamma   90.00
#
_symmetry.space_group_name_H-M   'P 1'
#
loop_
_entity.id
_entity.type
_entity.pdbx_description
1 polymer ?
#
loop_
_entity_poly.entity_id
_entity_poly.type
_entity_poly.pdbx_seq_one_letter_code
_entity_poly.pdbx_strand_id
1 'polypeptide(L)' 'MPGLDEPPFDTKLGGRIYENVSEEAWKMWGEHCKMILNEYRLNPANRQDQEILVKHLEDFFFGEGAALPPGYVPPRSKA' A
#
# COMPACT_ATOMS: atom_id res chain seq x y z
N MET A 1 -0.20 4.99 16.28
CA MET A 1 -0.77 5.77 15.15
C MET A 1 -2.06 5.08 14.73
N PRO A 2 -3.11 5.79 14.30
CA PRO A 2 -4.31 5.16 13.75
C PRO A 2 -3.97 4.39 12.47
N GLY A 3 -4.58 3.20 12.30
CA GLY A 3 -4.53 2.44 11.05
C GLY A 3 -5.38 3.12 9.97
N LEU A 4 -5.52 2.50 8.79
CA LEU A 4 -6.54 2.95 7.83
C LEU A 4 -7.93 2.85 8.48
N ASP A 5 -8.83 3.77 8.14
CA ASP A 5 -10.22 3.74 8.62
C ASP A 5 -11.05 2.72 7.82
N GLU A 6 -10.69 2.49 6.55
CA GLU A 6 -11.34 1.53 5.65
C GLU A 6 -10.31 0.86 4.73
N PRO A 7 -10.46 -0.44 4.38
CA PRO A 7 -9.58 -1.10 3.42
C PRO A 7 -9.65 -0.41 2.04
N PRO A 8 -8.50 -0.11 1.41
CA PRO A 8 -8.47 0.62 0.14
C PRO A 8 -8.95 -0.21 -1.04
N PHE A 9 -8.96 -1.54 -0.89
CA PHE A 9 -9.42 -2.49 -1.90
C PHE A 9 -10.22 -3.61 -1.24
N ASP A 10 -11.29 -4.07 -1.88
CA ASP A 10 -12.10 -5.22 -1.45
C ASP A 10 -11.43 -6.57 -1.79
N THR A 11 -10.11 -6.63 -1.65
CA THR A 11 -9.31 -7.81 -1.97
C THR A 11 -8.54 -8.26 -0.74
N LYS A 12 -8.07 -9.51 -0.75
CA LYS A 12 -7.21 -10.04 0.34
C LYS A 12 -5.99 -9.15 0.59
N LEU A 13 -5.47 -8.52 -0.46
CA LEU A 13 -4.38 -7.56 -0.36
C LEU A 13 -4.81 -6.28 0.39
N GLY A 14 -5.97 -5.72 0.05
CA GLY A 14 -6.53 -4.55 0.72
C GLY A 14 -6.74 -4.76 2.22
N GLY A 15 -7.24 -5.93 2.61
CA GLY A 15 -7.32 -6.32 4.03
C GLY A 15 -5.93 -6.38 4.70
N ARG A 16 -4.93 -6.97 4.02
CA ARG A 16 -3.57 -7.04 4.55
C ARG A 16 -2.91 -5.68 4.71
N ILE A 17 -3.15 -4.77 3.76
CA ILE A 17 -2.71 -3.37 3.83
C ILE A 17 -3.38 -2.69 5.02
N TYR A 18 -4.70 -2.79 5.15
CA TYR A 18 -5.45 -2.22 6.26
C TYR A 18 -4.89 -2.66 7.63
N GLU A 19 -4.52 -3.94 7.79
CA GLU A 19 -4.00 -4.47 9.05
C GLU A 19 -2.52 -4.13 9.32
N ASN A 20 -1.70 -3.94 8.29
CA ASN A 20 -0.24 -3.79 8.43
C ASN A 20 0.28 -2.38 8.09
N VAL A 21 -0.54 -1.52 7.50
CA VAL A 21 -0.15 -0.21 6.96
C VAL A 21 -0.92 0.90 7.69
N SER A 22 -0.19 1.94 8.11
CA SER A 22 -0.77 3.14 8.72
C SER A 22 -1.18 4.17 7.67
N GLU A 23 -2.04 5.12 8.05
CA GLU A 23 -2.45 6.22 7.18
C GLU A 23 -1.24 7.00 6.60
N GLU A 24 -0.17 7.17 7.37
CA GLU A 24 1.07 7.83 6.93
C GLU A 24 1.79 7.06 5.82
N ALA A 25 1.92 5.74 5.98
CA ALA A 25 2.53 4.87 4.98
C ALA A 25 1.68 4.79 3.70
N TRP A 26 0.35 4.84 3.83
CA TRP A 26 -0.56 4.93 2.70
C TRP A 26 -0.44 6.26 1.96
N LYS A 27 -0.27 7.38 2.66
CA LYS A 27 0.03 8.69 2.04
C LYS A 27 1.35 8.65 1.25
N MET A 28 2.40 8.03 1.80
CA MET A 28 3.67 7.86 1.09
C MET A 28 3.50 7.01 -0.18
N TRP A 29 2.73 5.92 -0.09
CA TRP A 29 2.41 5.11 -1.25
C TRP A 29 1.60 5.88 -2.30
N GLY A 30 0.67 6.75 -1.91
CA GLY A 30 -0.08 7.59 -2.85
C GLY A 30 0.83 8.48 -3.71
N GLU A 31 1.86 9.08 -3.11
CA GLU A 31 2.85 9.87 -3.86
C GLU A 31 3.78 8.99 -4.72
N HIS A 32 4.17 7.83 -4.21
CA HIS A 32 4.97 6.85 -4.97
C HIS A 32 4.19 6.31 -6.18
N CYS A 33 2.91 5.97 -6.00
CA CYS A 33 2.00 5.52 -7.04
C CYS A 33 1.86 6.57 -8.14
N LYS A 34 1.72 7.86 -7.80
CA LYS A 34 1.73 8.96 -8.80
C LYS A 34 3.04 9.01 -9.58
N MET A 35 4.19 8.82 -8.93
CA MET A 35 5.48 8.76 -9.63
C MET A 35 5.54 7.57 -10.59
N ILE A 36 5.17 6.37 -10.15
CA ILE A 36 5.13 5.17 -11.00
C ILE A 36 4.20 5.38 -12.19
N LEU A 37 2.98 5.90 -11.97
CA LEU A 37 2.02 6.18 -13.03
C LEU A 37 2.61 7.10 -14.12
N ASN A 38 3.37 8.11 -13.72
CA ASN A 38 4.00 9.05 -14.65
C ASN A 38 5.25 8.48 -15.34
N GLU A 39 6.15 7.83 -14.58
CA GLU A 39 7.40 7.22 -15.08
C GLU A 39 7.11 6.09 -16.07
N TYR A 40 6.25 5.15 -15.67
CA TYR A 40 5.91 3.99 -16.47
C TYR A 40 4.74 4.26 -17.42
N ARG A 41 4.19 5.49 -17.44
CA ARG A 41 3.03 5.89 -18.25
C ARG A 41 1.84 4.92 -18.08
N LEU A 42 1.66 4.39 -16.87
CA LEU A 42 0.66 3.38 -16.58
C LEU A 42 -0.75 3.97 -16.64
N ASN A 43 -1.69 3.19 -17.18
CA ASN A 43 -3.09 3.57 -17.20
C ASN A 43 -3.86 2.77 -16.14
N PRO A 44 -4.42 3.42 -15.10
CA PRO A 44 -5.18 2.71 -14.07
C PRO A 44 -6.46 2.03 -14.59
N ALA A 45 -6.90 2.35 -15.81
CA ALA A 45 -8.00 1.67 -16.49
C ALA A 45 -7.58 0.35 -17.17
N ASN A 46 -6.28 0.12 -17.37
CA ASN A 46 -5.77 -1.09 -17.99
C ASN A 46 -5.42 -2.13 -16.92
N ARG A 47 -5.92 -3.36 -17.11
CA ARG A 47 -5.72 -4.45 -16.16
C ARG A 47 -4.25 -4.85 -16.00
N GLN A 48 -3.46 -4.81 -17.08
CA GLN A 48 -2.03 -5.13 -17.00
C GLN A 48 -1.26 -4.11 -16.15
N ASP A 49 -1.61 -2.83 -16.30
CA ASP A 49 -1.00 -1.75 -15.53
C ASP A 49 -1.42 -1.81 -14.06
N GLN A 50 -2.66 -2.21 -13.77
CA GLN A 50 -3.10 -2.51 -12.40
C GLN A 50 -2.29 -3.64 -11.76
N GLU A 51 -1.97 -4.71 -12.49
CA GLU A 51 -1.13 -5.78 -11.97
C GLU A 51 0.28 -5.29 -11.64
N ILE A 52 0.85 -4.39 -12.46
CA ILE A 52 2.13 -3.75 -12.20
C ILE A 52 2.06 -2.88 -10.93
N LEU A 53 1.01 -2.07 -10.80
CA LEU A 53 0.79 -1.24 -9.61
C LEU A 53 0.65 -2.08 -8.34
N VAL A 54 -0.11 -3.17 -8.40
CA VAL A 54 -0.27 -4.11 -7.28
C VAL A 54 1.06 -4.76 -6.91
N LYS A 55 1.86 -5.16 -7.90
CA LYS A 55 3.18 -5.75 -7.65
C LYS A 55 4.13 -4.75 -7.00
N HIS A 56 4.16 -3.50 -7.47
CA HIS A 56 4.94 -2.44 -6.82
C HIS A 56 4.41 -2.10 -5.42
N LEU A 57 3.10 -2.20 -5.20
CA LEU A 57 2.48 -2.01 -3.90
C LEU A 57 2.92 -3.09 -2.92
N GLU A 58 2.84 -4.35 -3.35
CA GLU A 58 3.34 -5.48 -2.57
C GLU A 58 4.83 -5.34 -2.27
N ASP A 59 5.64 -4.91 -3.24
CA ASP A 59 7.07 -4.72 -3.03
C ASP A 59 7.37 -3.54 -2.08
N PHE A 60 6.61 -2.46 -2.18
CA PHE A 60 6.78 -1.26 -1.34
C PHE A 60 6.41 -1.51 0.12
N PHE A 61 5.33 -2.24 0.38
CA PHE A 61 4.85 -2.51 1.74
C PHE A 61 5.34 -3.84 2.33
N PHE A 62 5.62 -4.83 1.49
CA PHE A 62 5.95 -6.20 1.90
C PHE A 62 7.21 -6.78 1.23
N GLY A 63 7.86 -6.06 0.31
CA GLY A 63 9.08 -6.50 -0.39
C GLY A 63 10.37 -6.23 0.38
N GLU A 64 11.52 -6.43 -0.27
CA GLU A 64 12.86 -6.36 0.37
C GLU A 64 13.24 -4.98 0.93
N GLY A 65 12.55 -3.91 0.52
CA GLY A 65 12.67 -2.56 1.09
C GLY A 65 11.82 -2.31 2.35
N ALA A 66 10.91 -3.23 2.69
CA ALA A 66 10.03 -3.17 3.86
C ALA A 66 10.74 -3.63 5.14
N ALA A 67 12.00 -3.23 5.32
CA ALA A 67 12.60 -3.23 6.64
C ALA A 67 11.82 -2.21 7.49
N LEU A 68 10.72 -2.69 8.09
CA LEU A 68 9.91 -1.95 9.04
C LEU A 68 10.88 -1.26 10.01
N PRO A 69 10.84 0.08 10.15
CA PRO A 69 11.71 0.75 11.11
C PRO A 69 11.49 0.08 12.48
N PRO A 70 12.57 -0.28 13.21
CA PRO A 70 12.48 -0.98 14.48
C PRO A 70 11.72 -0.08 15.48
N GLY A 71 10.41 -0.28 15.59
CA GLY A 71 9.51 0.61 16.33
C GLY A 71 8.08 0.70 15.80
N TYR A 72 7.75 0.12 14.64
CA TYR A 72 6.36 0.11 14.14
C TYR A 72 5.48 -0.82 14.99
N VAL A 73 4.67 -0.23 15.87
CA VAL A 73 3.66 -0.92 16.68
C VAL A 73 2.29 -0.74 16.02
N PRO A 74 1.69 -1.80 15.45
CA PRO A 74 0.34 -1.72 14.91
C PRO A 74 -0.65 -1.44 16.05
N PRO A 75 -1.55 -0.45 15.93
CA PRO A 75 -2.63 -0.27 16.89
C PRO A 75 -3.55 -1.49 16.86
N ARG A 76 -3.80 -2.07 18.04
CA ARG A 76 -4.73 -3.19 18.26
C ARG A 76 -6.09 -2.92 17.62
N SER A 77 -6.60 -3.93 16.90
CA SER A 77 -7.96 -4.06 16.40
C SER A 77 -9.00 -3.46 17.33
N LYS A 78 -9.90 -2.64 16.79
CA LYS A 78 -11.18 -2.38 17.45
C LYS A 78 -12.20 -3.42 17.00
N ALA A 79 -12.73 -4.10 18.01
CA ALA A 79 -13.83 -5.05 17.99
C ALA A 79 -15.17 -4.40 17.64
#